data_AF-A0AAU3N1S9-F1
#
_entry.id   AF-A0AAU3N1S9-F1
#
_cell.length_a   1.000
_cell.length_b   1.000
_cell.length_c   1.000
_cell.angle_alpha   90.00
_cell.angle_beta   90.00
_cell.angle_gamma   90.00
#
_symmetry.space_group_name_H-M   'P 1'
#
loop_
_entity.id
_entity.type
_entity.pdbx_description
1 polymer ?
#
loop_
_entity_poly.entity_id
_entity_poly.type
_entity_poly.pdbx_seq_one_letter_code
_entity_poly.pdbx_strand_id
1 'polypeptide(L)'
;MAISLRRKREAPRGRYTPNLWPVWIVAPVALIAAGALGWVIYHYAYDRFAQAAADQKPPKPVNINDVLKATVTALTLIGAVLAGLYAYRKQLLAEGDAHRADASQLAERYTTAAEQLGHDQAAVRLAGVYALARLADDWAEQRQVCIDVLCAYLRMPYEPDPTAPDHKTGEKEVRQTIIRVIRDHLQDPHTSTTWCRNNFNFTGAIFDGGDFSTSHFRETVSFDGATFSGGTVSFDGATFSDGTVTFDRATFNDGTVTFTRATFSGGTVSFFDGAFSGGTVAFGRAMFSGSTVDFGDAAFSGGMVSFVGAMFSGGMVTFDGAMFSGGTVSFGGATFSGGTVSFDGATLSGGTVTFTRATFSGTAFEWGPLAVPAGA
;
A
#
# COMPACT_ATOMS: atom_id res chain seq x y z
N MET A 1 -34.97 -0.92 3.61
CA MET A 1 -34.72 -1.12 2.16
C MET A 1 -33.35 -0.53 1.87
N ALA A 2 -32.30 -1.32 2.07
CA ALA A 2 -30.90 -0.87 2.03
C ALA A 2 -30.16 -1.61 0.92
N ILE A 3 -29.70 -0.85 -0.07
CA ILE A 3 -28.97 -1.35 -1.23
C ILE A 3 -27.52 -1.55 -0.81
N SER A 4 -27.13 -2.81 -0.57
CA SER A 4 -25.74 -3.17 -0.32
C SER A 4 -24.94 -3.08 -1.63
N LEU A 5 -24.17 -2.02 -1.81
CA LEU A 5 -23.14 -1.93 -2.85
C LEU A 5 -21.98 -2.83 -2.43
N ARG A 6 -22.06 -4.12 -2.78
CA ARG A 6 -20.91 -5.04 -2.76
C ARG A 6 -19.85 -4.49 -3.71
N ARG A 7 -18.80 -3.87 -3.16
CA ARG A 7 -17.53 -3.62 -3.86
C ARG A 7 -17.10 -4.94 -4.51
N LYS A 8 -17.07 -4.98 -5.85
CA LYS A 8 -16.39 -6.03 -6.60
C LYS A 8 -14.92 -6.00 -6.17
N ARG A 9 -14.49 -7.01 -5.40
CA ARG A 9 -13.07 -7.35 -5.28
C ARG A 9 -12.55 -7.56 -6.70
N GLU A 10 -11.64 -6.70 -7.15
CA GLU A 10 -10.81 -7.02 -8.30
C GLU A 10 -10.04 -8.29 -7.95
N ALA A 11 -10.22 -9.33 -8.76
CA ALA A 11 -9.45 -10.55 -8.61
C ALA A 11 -7.97 -10.22 -8.83
N PRO A 12 -7.05 -10.82 -8.05
CA PRO A 12 -5.62 -10.69 -8.35
C PRO A 12 -5.41 -11.19 -9.77
N ARG A 13 -4.72 -10.40 -10.61
CA ARG A 13 -4.30 -10.79 -11.97
C ARG A 13 -3.26 -11.91 -11.85
N GLY A 14 -3.71 -13.09 -11.47
CA GLY A 14 -2.93 -14.31 -11.46
C GLY A 14 -2.61 -14.68 -12.91
N ARG A 15 -1.31 -14.75 -13.21
CA ARG A 15 -0.70 -15.36 -14.40
C ARG A 15 -1.48 -15.11 -15.69
N TYR A 16 -1.10 -14.07 -16.43
CA TYR A 16 -1.45 -13.94 -17.85
C TYR A 16 -0.78 -15.07 -18.65
N THR A 17 -1.40 -16.26 -18.64
CA THR A 17 -1.32 -17.18 -19.77
C THR A 17 -2.52 -16.87 -20.64
N PRO A 18 -2.37 -16.17 -21.78
CA PRO A 18 -3.49 -16.02 -22.70
C PRO A 18 -4.01 -17.43 -23.01
N ASN A 19 -5.32 -17.63 -22.83
CA ASN A 19 -5.98 -18.92 -23.01
C ASN A 19 -6.06 -19.22 -24.52
N LEU A 20 -4.91 -19.54 -25.12
CA LEU A 20 -4.77 -19.77 -26.54
C LEU A 20 -5.31 -21.15 -26.86
N TRP A 21 -6.22 -21.23 -27.83
CA TRP A 21 -6.71 -22.52 -28.33
C TRP A 21 -5.52 -23.38 -28.81
N PRO A 22 -5.52 -24.69 -28.54
CA PRO A 22 -4.45 -25.56 -29.00
C PRO A 22 -4.21 -25.45 -30.50
N VAL A 23 -2.94 -25.51 -30.93
CA VAL A 23 -2.55 -25.41 -32.36
C VAL A 23 -3.25 -26.47 -33.21
N TRP A 24 -3.47 -27.65 -32.64
CA TRP A 24 -4.20 -28.74 -33.28
C TRP A 24 -5.71 -28.48 -33.44
N ILE A 25 -6.27 -27.42 -32.84
CA ILE A 25 -7.64 -26.97 -33.11
C ILE A 25 -7.64 -25.84 -34.15
N VAL A 26 -6.70 -24.89 -34.05
CA VAL A 26 -6.66 -23.74 -34.96
C VAL A 26 -6.23 -24.13 -36.38
N ALA A 27 -5.27 -25.04 -36.53
CA ALA A 27 -4.81 -25.48 -37.84
C ALA A 27 -5.91 -26.20 -38.65
N PRO A 28 -6.67 -27.17 -38.09
CA PRO A 28 -7.81 -27.75 -38.80
C PRO A 28 -8.91 -26.76 -39.10
N VAL A 29 -9.27 -25.86 -38.18
CA VAL A 29 -10.30 -24.84 -38.40
C VAL A 29 -9.91 -23.89 -39.54
N ALA A 30 -8.65 -23.46 -39.58
CA ALA A 30 -8.14 -22.63 -40.67
C ALA A 30 -8.15 -23.37 -42.02
N LEU A 31 -7.78 -24.66 -42.03
CA LEU A 31 -7.83 -25.50 -43.24
C LEU A 31 -9.27 -25.73 -43.73
N ILE A 32 -10.23 -25.96 -42.81
CA ILE A 32 -11.65 -26.11 -43.14
C ILE A 32 -12.19 -24.81 -43.72
N ALA A 33 -11.90 -23.66 -43.10
CA ALA A 33 -12.34 -22.36 -43.58
C ALA A 33 -11.76 -22.04 -44.98
N ALA A 34 -10.48 -22.36 -45.20
CA ALA A 34 -9.82 -22.24 -46.49
C ALA A 34 -10.44 -23.17 -47.56
N GLY A 35 -10.71 -24.42 -47.21
CA GLY A 35 -11.37 -25.38 -48.09
C GLY A 35 -12.78 -24.96 -48.46
N ALA A 36 -13.56 -24.48 -47.48
CA ALA A 36 -14.90 -23.94 -47.70
C ALA A 36 -14.88 -22.70 -48.62
N LEU A 37 -13.94 -21.79 -48.41
CA LEU A 37 -13.75 -20.62 -49.28
C LEU A 37 -13.39 -21.04 -50.71
N GLY A 38 -12.47 -22.00 -50.87
CA GLY A 38 -12.10 -22.56 -52.16
C GLY A 38 -13.28 -23.22 -52.87
N TRP A 39 -14.12 -23.96 -52.14
CA TRP A 39 -15.33 -24.58 -52.67
C TRP A 39 -16.35 -23.54 -53.15
N VAL A 40 -16.59 -22.47 -52.38
CA VAL A 40 -17.48 -21.36 -52.78
C VAL A 40 -16.96 -20.67 -54.05
N ILE A 41 -15.66 -20.38 -54.12
CA ILE A 41 -15.04 -19.75 -55.29
C ILE A 41 -15.15 -20.66 -56.51
N TYR A 42 -14.91 -21.96 -56.35
CA TYR A 42 -15.03 -22.94 -57.42
C TYR A 42 -16.47 -22.99 -57.96
N HIS A 43 -17.47 -23.09 -57.08
CA HIS A 43 -18.88 -23.12 -57.49
C HIS A 43 -19.29 -21.82 -58.17
N TYR A 44 -18.92 -20.67 -57.60
CA TYR A 44 -19.23 -19.36 -58.20
C TYR A 44 -18.58 -19.18 -59.57
N ALA A 45 -17.30 -19.58 -59.71
CA ALA A 45 -16.61 -19.55 -60.98
C ALA A 45 -17.24 -20.53 -61.97
N TYR A 46 -17.56 -21.75 -61.55
CA TYR A 46 -18.21 -22.76 -62.37
C TYR A 46 -19.57 -22.27 -62.88
N ASP A 47 -20.40 -21.69 -62.01
CA ASP A 47 -21.70 -21.12 -62.40
C ASP A 47 -21.54 -19.94 -63.37
N ARG A 48 -20.57 -19.06 -63.14
CA ARG A 48 -20.25 -17.95 -64.04
C ARG A 48 -19.73 -18.42 -65.40
N PHE A 49 -18.86 -19.43 -65.42
CA PHE A 49 -18.34 -20.02 -66.66
C PHE A 49 -19.39 -20.85 -67.38
N ALA A 50 -20.27 -21.56 -66.66
CA ALA A 50 -21.39 -22.30 -67.23
C ALA A 50 -22.41 -21.35 -67.87
N GLN A 51 -22.69 -20.21 -67.23
CA GLN A 51 -23.53 -19.15 -67.80
C GLN A 51 -22.85 -18.47 -69.01
N ALA A 52 -21.55 -18.18 -68.95
CA ALA A 52 -20.80 -17.60 -70.08
C ALA A 52 -20.61 -18.57 -71.26
N ALA A 53 -20.57 -19.88 -71.00
CA ALA A 53 -20.50 -20.92 -72.02
C ALA A 53 -21.86 -21.23 -72.67
N ALA A 54 -22.98 -20.89 -72.02
CA ALA A 54 -24.32 -21.01 -72.60
C ALA A 54 -24.54 -20.06 -73.80
N ASP A 55 -23.80 -18.95 -73.86
CA ASP A 55 -23.94 -17.93 -74.91
C ASP A 55 -22.91 -18.04 -76.06
N GLN A 56 -21.96 -19.00 -76.02
CA GLN A 56 -20.93 -19.17 -77.07
C GLN A 56 -21.02 -20.54 -77.78
N LYS A 57 -21.24 -20.51 -79.09
CA LYS A 57 -20.98 -21.64 -80.01
C LYS A 57 -19.78 -21.28 -80.91
N PRO A 58 -18.70 -22.08 -80.99
CA PRO A 58 -18.50 -23.40 -80.36
C PRO A 58 -17.87 -23.31 -78.95
N PRO A 59 -17.92 -24.38 -78.14
CA PRO A 59 -17.42 -24.37 -76.76
C PRO A 59 -15.90 -24.18 -76.71
N LYS A 60 -15.46 -23.15 -75.97
CA LYS A 60 -14.03 -22.90 -75.69
C LYS A 60 -13.54 -23.97 -74.69
N PRO A 61 -12.50 -24.76 -75.02
CA PRO A 61 -12.02 -25.81 -74.12
C PRO A 61 -11.46 -25.19 -72.84
N VAL A 62 -11.81 -25.77 -71.69
CA VAL A 62 -11.29 -25.37 -70.38
C VAL A 62 -9.77 -25.45 -70.43
N ASN A 63 -9.09 -24.31 -70.35
CA ASN A 63 -7.64 -24.25 -70.44
C ASN A 63 -7.06 -24.68 -69.09
N ILE A 64 -6.31 -25.79 -69.10
CA ILE A 64 -5.64 -26.36 -67.92
C ILE A 64 -4.81 -25.29 -67.19
N ASN A 65 -4.27 -24.31 -67.92
CA ASN A 65 -3.48 -23.22 -67.37
C ASN A 65 -4.29 -22.25 -66.47
N ASP A 66 -5.60 -22.08 -66.70
CA ASP A 66 -6.45 -21.19 -65.90
C ASP A 66 -6.84 -21.86 -64.56
N VAL A 67 -7.09 -23.18 -64.60
CA VAL A 67 -7.31 -23.99 -63.39
C VAL A 67 -6.03 -24.08 -62.56
N LEU A 68 -4.87 -24.23 -63.21
CA LEU A 68 -3.57 -24.25 -62.54
C LEU A 68 -3.28 -22.91 -61.83
N LYS A 69 -3.54 -21.78 -62.51
CA LYS A 69 -3.37 -20.44 -61.92
C LYS A 69 -4.28 -20.21 -60.71
N ALA A 70 -5.54 -20.62 -60.79
CA ALA A 70 -6.50 -20.48 -59.68
C ALA A 70 -6.12 -21.33 -58.46
N THR A 71 -5.55 -22.51 -58.69
CA THR A 71 -5.12 -23.42 -57.61
C THR A 71 -3.86 -22.89 -56.91
N VAL A 72 -2.91 -22.36 -57.69
CA VAL A 72 -1.70 -21.72 -57.16
C VAL A 72 -2.05 -20.48 -56.32
N THR A 73 -2.96 -19.61 -56.79
CA THR A 73 -3.36 -18.43 -56.03
C THR A 73 -4.10 -18.80 -54.73
N ALA A 74 -4.98 -19.79 -54.76
CA ALA A 74 -5.65 -20.29 -53.57
C ALA A 74 -4.65 -20.81 -52.52
N LEU A 75 -3.66 -21.61 -52.93
CA LEU A 75 -2.62 -22.12 -52.01
C LEU A 75 -1.76 -21.00 -51.41
N THR A 76 -1.44 -19.96 -52.20
CA THR A 76 -0.67 -18.81 -51.68
C THR A 76 -1.44 -18.01 -50.63
N LEU A 77 -2.75 -17.83 -50.80
CA LEU A 77 -3.60 -17.12 -49.83
C LEU A 77 -3.69 -17.89 -48.50
N ILE A 78 -3.81 -19.23 -48.57
CA ILE A 78 -3.82 -20.09 -47.38
C ILE A 78 -2.47 -20.02 -46.65
N GLY A 79 -1.37 -20.09 -47.41
CA GLY A 79 -0.02 -19.95 -46.85
C GLY A 79 0.18 -18.60 -46.15
N ALA A 80 -0.31 -17.51 -46.72
CA ALA A 80 -0.22 -16.17 -46.14
C ALA A 80 -1.02 -16.05 -44.83
N VAL A 81 -2.23 -16.62 -44.76
CA VAL A 81 -3.05 -16.62 -43.54
C VAL A 81 -2.38 -17.44 -42.42
N LEU A 82 -1.87 -18.64 -42.74
CA LEU A 82 -1.15 -19.47 -41.76
C LEU A 82 0.13 -18.80 -41.26
N ALA A 83 0.89 -18.16 -42.16
CA ALA A 83 2.09 -17.41 -41.80
C ALA A 83 1.75 -16.21 -40.89
N GLY A 84 0.67 -15.48 -41.18
CA GLY A 84 0.18 -14.39 -40.33
C GLY A 84 -0.24 -14.86 -38.93
N LEU A 85 -1.00 -15.96 -38.84
CA LEU A 85 -1.39 -16.57 -37.56
C LEU A 85 -0.19 -17.06 -36.74
N TYR A 86 0.80 -17.65 -37.42
CA TYR A 86 2.05 -18.06 -36.79
C TYR A 86 2.84 -16.85 -36.26
N ALA A 87 3.00 -15.80 -37.07
CA ALA A 87 3.70 -14.58 -36.67
C ALA A 87 3.01 -13.90 -35.48
N TYR A 88 1.68 -13.80 -35.49
CA TYR A 88 0.90 -13.25 -34.38
C TYR A 88 1.06 -14.05 -33.08
N ARG A 89 1.00 -15.39 -33.14
CA ARG A 89 1.25 -16.24 -31.96
C ARG A 89 2.68 -16.12 -31.46
N LYS A 90 3.65 -16.10 -32.38
CA LYS A 90 5.06 -15.93 -32.05
C LYS A 90 5.29 -14.60 -31.33
N GLN A 91 4.61 -13.54 -31.77
CA GLN A 91 4.66 -12.22 -31.12
C GLN A 91 4.07 -12.28 -29.70
N LEU A 92 2.89 -12.86 -29.52
CA LEU A 92 2.27 -12.99 -28.18
C LEU A 92 3.13 -13.82 -27.20
N LEU A 93 3.79 -14.86 -27.69
CA LEU A 93 4.72 -15.65 -26.87
C LEU A 93 5.96 -14.82 -26.50
N ALA A 94 6.54 -14.10 -27.46
CA ALA A 94 7.70 -13.24 -27.21
C ALA A 94 7.40 -12.11 -26.23
N GLU A 95 6.22 -11.48 -26.31
CA GLU A 95 5.75 -10.48 -25.34
C GLU A 95 5.59 -11.10 -23.94
N GLY A 96 5.02 -12.31 -23.85
CA GLY A 96 4.90 -13.04 -22.57
C GLY A 96 6.24 -13.46 -21.97
N ASP A 97 7.20 -13.86 -22.81
CA ASP A 97 8.55 -14.23 -22.37
C ASP A 97 9.36 -13.01 -21.93
N ALA A 98 9.21 -11.86 -22.61
CA ALA A 98 9.81 -10.59 -22.19
C ALA A 98 9.32 -10.16 -20.81
N HIS A 99 8.01 -10.20 -20.56
CA HIS A 99 7.46 -9.89 -19.24
C HIS A 99 7.97 -10.83 -18.13
N ARG A 100 8.14 -12.13 -18.42
CA ARG A 100 8.71 -13.08 -17.44
C ARG A 100 10.19 -12.81 -17.19
N ALA A 101 10.94 -12.42 -18.21
CA ALA A 101 12.35 -12.09 -18.08
C ALA A 101 12.53 -10.83 -17.20
N ASP A 102 11.75 -9.77 -17.45
CA ASP A 102 11.75 -8.55 -16.64
C ASP A 102 11.42 -8.85 -15.17
N ALA A 103 10.38 -9.64 -14.91
CA ALA A 103 10.00 -10.05 -13.56
C ALA A 103 11.10 -10.90 -12.87
N SER A 104 11.77 -11.76 -13.62
CA SER A 104 12.86 -12.60 -13.09
C SER A 104 14.08 -11.75 -12.72
N GLN A 105 14.42 -10.74 -13.54
CA GLN A 105 15.52 -9.81 -13.26
C GLN A 105 15.24 -8.98 -12.00
N LEU A 106 14.02 -8.50 -11.81
CA LEU A 106 13.62 -7.76 -10.61
C LEU A 106 13.65 -8.65 -9.36
N ALA A 107 13.25 -9.92 -9.49
CA ALA A 107 13.34 -10.90 -8.41
C ALA A 107 14.80 -11.24 -8.03
N GLU A 108 15.72 -11.29 -8.99
CA GLU A 108 17.15 -11.49 -8.70
C GLU A 108 17.76 -10.29 -7.97
N ARG A 109 17.43 -9.07 -8.41
CA ARG A 109 17.78 -7.83 -7.70
C ARG A 109 17.23 -7.80 -6.28
N TYR A 110 16.01 -8.30 -6.08
CA TYR A 110 15.40 -8.43 -4.74
C TYR A 110 16.25 -9.32 -3.83
N THR A 111 16.58 -10.54 -4.27
CA THR A 111 17.39 -11.48 -3.47
C THR A 111 18.72 -10.87 -3.08
N THR A 112 19.40 -10.22 -4.04
CA THR A 112 20.69 -9.55 -3.79
C THR A 112 20.56 -8.41 -2.76
N ALA A 113 19.52 -7.57 -2.88
CA ALA A 113 19.31 -6.45 -1.98
C ALA A 113 18.92 -6.92 -0.57
N ALA A 114 18.12 -7.98 -0.46
CA ALA A 114 17.77 -8.62 0.80
C ALA A 114 18.99 -9.25 1.49
N GLU A 115 19.86 -9.94 0.74
CA GLU A 115 21.13 -10.47 1.25
C GLU A 115 22.05 -9.35 1.77
N GLN A 116 22.15 -8.24 1.04
CA GLN A 116 22.92 -7.07 1.48
C GLN A 116 22.37 -6.47 2.77
N LEU A 117 21.04 -6.34 2.89
CA LEU A 117 20.39 -5.84 4.10
C LEU A 117 20.62 -6.77 5.31
N GLY A 118 20.72 -8.08 5.09
CA GLY A 118 20.99 -9.08 6.12
C GLY A 118 22.48 -9.21 6.52
N HIS A 119 23.37 -8.41 5.94
CA HIS A 119 24.82 -8.58 6.11
C HIS A 119 25.34 -8.07 7.47
N ASP A 120 26.39 -8.69 8.01
CA ASP A 120 26.96 -8.32 9.33
C ASP A 120 27.56 -6.91 9.37
N GLN A 121 28.04 -6.43 8.23
CA GLN A 121 28.64 -5.09 8.09
C GLN A 121 27.59 -4.02 7.79
N ALA A 122 27.50 -2.99 8.63
CA ALA A 122 26.51 -1.91 8.52
C ALA A 122 26.57 -1.18 7.15
N ALA A 123 27.77 -0.97 6.59
CA ALA A 123 27.92 -0.35 5.28
C ALA A 123 27.25 -1.15 4.15
N VAL A 124 27.31 -2.47 4.21
CA VAL A 124 26.64 -3.34 3.23
C VAL A 124 25.13 -3.32 3.45
N ARG A 125 24.67 -3.28 4.72
CA ARG A 125 23.25 -3.13 5.03
C ARG A 125 22.68 -1.82 4.49
N LEU A 126 23.40 -0.71 4.64
CA LEU A 126 23.02 0.59 4.06
C LEU A 126 22.88 0.51 2.53
N ALA A 127 23.80 -0.18 1.84
CA ALA A 127 23.67 -0.42 0.40
C ALA A 127 22.41 -1.23 0.08
N GLY A 128 22.11 -2.26 0.89
CA GLY A 128 20.88 -3.06 0.80
C GLY A 128 19.61 -2.22 0.97
N VAL A 129 19.57 -1.27 1.92
CA VAL A 129 18.44 -0.35 2.12
C VAL A 129 18.17 0.45 0.85
N TYR A 130 19.20 1.08 0.27
CA TYR A 130 19.06 1.86 -0.96
C TYR A 130 18.70 0.99 -2.17
N ALA A 131 19.25 -0.23 -2.26
CA ALA A 131 18.92 -1.18 -3.31
C ALA A 131 17.46 -1.62 -3.26
N LEU A 132 16.94 -1.92 -2.07
CA LEU A 132 15.52 -2.25 -1.85
C LEU A 132 14.60 -1.06 -2.15
N ALA A 133 14.98 0.15 -1.72
CA ALA A 133 14.21 1.35 -2.02
C ALA A 133 14.10 1.58 -3.53
N ARG A 134 15.24 1.50 -4.23
CA ARG A 134 15.28 1.65 -5.69
C ARG A 134 14.51 0.55 -6.40
N LEU A 135 14.55 -0.68 -5.88
CA LEU A 135 13.74 -1.77 -6.42
C LEU A 135 12.24 -1.52 -6.21
N ALA A 136 11.83 -0.97 -5.07
CA ALA A 136 10.43 -0.63 -4.80
C ALA A 136 9.91 0.44 -5.77
N ASP A 137 10.76 1.37 -6.19
CA ASP A 137 10.46 2.37 -7.21
C ASP A 137 10.26 1.74 -8.59
N ASP A 138 11.19 0.87 -8.99
CA ASP A 138 11.20 0.22 -10.30
C ASP A 138 10.11 -0.87 -10.41
N TRP A 139 9.73 -1.52 -9.29
CA TRP A 139 8.85 -2.68 -9.26
C TRP A 139 7.51 -2.41 -8.57
N ALA A 140 6.67 -1.57 -9.20
CA ALA A 140 5.39 -1.14 -8.63
C ALA A 140 4.48 -2.28 -8.14
N GLU A 141 4.46 -3.42 -8.84
CA GLU A 141 3.64 -4.59 -8.47
C GLU A 141 4.09 -5.27 -7.16
N GLN A 142 5.38 -5.19 -6.81
CA GLN A 142 5.95 -5.79 -5.58
C GLN A 142 6.59 -4.75 -4.67
N ARG A 143 6.24 -3.47 -4.84
CA ARG A 143 6.70 -2.36 -3.98
C ARG A 143 6.43 -2.66 -2.51
N GLN A 144 5.25 -3.20 -2.22
CA GLN A 144 4.87 -3.59 -0.87
C GLN A 144 5.84 -4.62 -0.27
N VAL A 145 6.30 -5.61 -1.05
CA VAL A 145 7.25 -6.62 -0.56
C VAL A 145 8.59 -5.98 -0.18
N CYS A 146 9.07 -5.02 -0.95
CA CYS A 146 10.30 -4.29 -0.62
C CYS A 146 10.13 -3.47 0.67
N ILE A 147 8.99 -2.78 0.81
CA ILE A 147 8.62 -2.02 2.03
C ILE A 147 8.49 -2.96 3.23
N ASP A 148 7.89 -4.14 3.06
CA ASP A 148 7.68 -5.12 4.13
C ASP A 148 9.02 -5.65 4.68
N VAL A 149 10.03 -5.83 3.82
CA VAL A 149 11.38 -6.21 4.24
C VAL A 149 12.05 -5.09 5.04
N LEU A 150 11.94 -3.84 4.60
CA LEU A 150 12.45 -2.68 5.33
C LEU A 150 11.77 -2.54 6.70
N CYS A 151 10.44 -2.70 6.75
CA CYS A 151 9.66 -2.71 7.98
C CYS A 151 10.05 -3.88 8.89
N ALA A 152 10.23 -5.08 8.33
CA ALA A 152 10.65 -6.27 9.07
C ALA A 152 12.02 -6.08 9.72
N TYR A 153 12.95 -5.40 9.04
CA TYR A 153 14.24 -5.05 9.61
C TYR A 153 14.10 -4.16 10.86
N LEU A 154 13.21 -3.15 10.83
CA LEU A 154 12.94 -2.30 12.00
C LEU A 154 12.31 -3.07 13.17
N ARG A 155 11.59 -4.16 12.90
CA ARG A 155 10.99 -5.03 13.91
C ARG A 155 11.98 -6.05 14.52
N MET A 156 13.18 -6.19 13.95
CA MET A 156 14.20 -7.07 14.56
C MET A 156 14.67 -6.51 15.91
N PRO A 157 15.15 -7.37 16.83
CA PRO A 157 15.72 -6.93 18.11
C PRO A 157 16.76 -5.82 17.92
N TYR A 158 16.68 -4.80 18.76
CA TYR A 158 17.52 -3.62 18.72
C TYR A 158 17.88 -3.18 20.13
N GLU A 159 19.17 -2.97 20.36
CA GLU A 159 19.69 -2.47 21.63
C GLU A 159 20.23 -1.04 21.42
N PRO A 160 19.45 0.00 21.74
CA PRO A 160 19.83 1.40 21.51
C PRO A 160 20.90 1.90 22.48
N ASP A 161 21.09 1.26 23.64
CA ASP A 161 22.10 1.67 24.61
C ASP A 161 23.52 1.32 24.09
N PRO A 162 24.39 2.31 23.80
CA PRO A 162 25.74 2.05 23.32
C PRO A 162 26.65 1.34 24.33
N THR A 163 26.24 1.28 25.59
CA THR A 163 26.99 0.61 26.68
C THR A 163 26.56 -0.83 26.91
N ALA A 164 25.45 -1.27 26.31
CA ALA A 164 24.93 -2.63 26.47
C ALA A 164 25.77 -3.68 25.70
N PRO A 165 25.92 -4.91 26.23
CA PRO A 165 26.75 -5.95 25.60
C PRO A 165 26.31 -6.35 24.18
N ASP A 166 24.99 -6.32 23.93
CA ASP A 166 24.40 -6.74 22.66
C ASP A 166 24.26 -5.58 21.66
N HIS A 167 24.79 -4.39 21.99
CA HIS A 167 24.77 -3.23 21.12
C HIS A 167 25.54 -3.48 19.81
N LYS A 168 24.88 -3.23 18.68
CA LYS A 168 25.48 -3.36 17.35
C LYS A 168 25.88 -2.00 16.80
N THR A 169 27.19 -1.76 16.67
CA THR A 169 27.71 -0.53 16.06
C THR A 169 27.16 -0.34 14.64
N GLY A 170 26.68 0.88 14.35
CA GLY A 170 26.12 1.24 13.04
C GLY A 170 24.67 0.78 12.82
N GLU A 171 24.07 0.03 13.74
CA GLU A 171 22.68 -0.43 13.62
C GLU A 171 21.69 0.73 13.64
N LYS A 172 21.94 1.72 14.50
CA LYS A 172 21.17 2.98 14.56
C LYS A 172 21.13 3.68 13.20
N GLU A 173 22.29 3.81 12.54
CA GLU A 173 22.40 4.48 11.24
C GLU A 173 21.61 3.76 10.14
N VAL A 174 21.63 2.42 10.14
CA VAL A 174 20.84 1.62 9.19
C VAL A 174 19.35 1.86 9.41
N ARG A 175 18.87 1.79 10.66
CA ARG A 175 17.46 1.97 11.02
C ARG A 175 16.96 3.38 10.72
N GLN A 176 17.75 4.40 11.06
CA GLN A 176 17.43 5.79 10.72
C GLN A 176 17.44 6.02 9.21
N THR A 177 18.31 5.34 8.46
CA THR A 177 18.29 5.39 6.99
C THR A 177 17.02 4.77 6.43
N ILE A 178 16.53 3.66 6.98
CA ILE A 178 15.25 3.06 6.58
C ILE A 178 14.10 4.04 6.84
N ILE A 179 14.02 4.62 8.04
CA ILE A 179 13.00 5.62 8.40
C ILE A 179 13.05 6.80 7.42
N ARG A 180 14.24 7.33 7.15
CA ARG A 180 14.46 8.43 6.21
C ARG A 180 13.98 8.08 4.80
N VAL A 181 14.35 6.91 4.29
CA VAL A 181 13.91 6.44 2.97
C VAL A 181 12.40 6.35 2.92
N ILE A 182 11.76 5.77 3.93
CA ILE A 182 10.29 5.70 4.02
C ILE A 182 9.70 7.12 4.00
N ARG A 183 10.16 8.02 4.87
CA ARG A 183 9.70 9.42 4.93
C ARG A 183 9.80 10.09 3.57
N ASP A 184 10.94 9.98 2.89
CA ASP A 184 11.19 10.69 1.63
C ASP A 184 10.21 10.24 0.53
N HIS A 185 9.82 8.96 0.49
CA HIS A 185 8.83 8.45 -0.45
C HIS A 185 7.36 8.75 -0.06
N LEU A 186 7.15 9.30 1.14
CA LEU A 186 5.84 9.71 1.66
C LEU A 186 5.59 11.23 1.54
N GLN A 187 6.56 12.00 1.05
CA GLN A 187 6.44 13.47 0.97
C GLN A 187 5.49 13.94 -0.14
N ASP A 188 5.56 13.33 -1.32
CA ASP A 188 4.76 13.73 -2.48
C ASP A 188 3.84 12.59 -2.97
N PRO A 189 2.53 12.67 -2.68
CA PRO A 189 1.53 11.70 -3.13
C PRO A 189 1.30 11.63 -4.65
N HIS A 190 1.86 12.56 -5.43
CA HIS A 190 1.62 12.69 -6.87
C HIS A 190 2.74 12.08 -7.72
N THR A 191 3.86 11.66 -7.11
CA THR A 191 4.95 10.98 -7.82
C THR A 191 4.57 9.54 -8.18
N SER A 192 5.07 9.01 -9.30
CA SER A 192 4.84 7.62 -9.71
C SER A 192 5.53 6.60 -8.78
N THR A 193 6.57 7.04 -8.09
CA THR A 193 7.34 6.27 -7.12
C THR A 193 6.86 6.46 -5.68
N THR A 194 5.75 7.19 -5.46
CA THR A 194 5.21 7.42 -4.11
C THR A 194 4.90 6.12 -3.37
N TRP A 195 5.17 6.09 -2.06
CA TRP A 195 4.80 5.00 -1.16
C TRP A 195 3.57 5.34 -0.31
N CYS A 196 2.91 6.48 -0.57
CA CYS A 196 1.79 6.97 0.25
C CYS A 196 0.60 5.99 0.32
N ARG A 197 0.45 5.11 -0.68
CA ARG A 197 -0.62 4.10 -0.76
C ARG A 197 -0.15 2.69 -0.42
N ASN A 198 0.90 2.57 0.38
CA ASN A 198 1.42 1.30 0.88
C ASN A 198 1.16 1.18 2.38
N ASN A 199 1.12 -0.06 2.86
CA ASN A 199 0.97 -0.36 4.27
C ASN A 199 2.34 -0.35 4.96
N PHE A 200 2.37 0.08 6.22
CA PHE A 200 3.59 0.08 7.02
C PHE A 200 3.35 -0.63 8.35
N ASN A 201 4.17 -1.62 8.65
CA ASN A 201 4.07 -2.43 9.87
C ASN A 201 5.35 -2.31 10.70
N PHE A 202 5.28 -1.48 11.73
CA PHE A 202 6.31 -1.27 12.74
C PHE A 202 5.96 -1.95 14.07
N THR A 203 5.12 -2.98 14.06
CA THR A 203 4.70 -3.69 15.27
C THR A 203 5.91 -4.21 16.06
N GLY A 204 6.01 -3.83 17.33
CA GLY A 204 7.11 -4.23 18.22
C GLY A 204 8.45 -3.58 17.93
N ALA A 205 8.53 -2.62 17.01
CA ALA A 205 9.78 -1.92 16.71
C ALA A 205 10.20 -0.99 17.85
N ILE A 206 11.52 -0.86 18.04
CA ILE A 206 12.11 0.08 19.01
C ILE A 206 12.59 1.31 18.26
N PHE A 207 12.11 2.49 18.68
CA PHE A 207 12.50 3.79 18.16
C PHE A 207 13.29 4.58 19.22
N ASP A 208 14.49 5.01 18.86
CA ASP A 208 15.38 5.89 19.63
C ASP A 208 15.67 7.21 18.89
N GLY A 209 14.78 7.55 17.95
CA GLY A 209 14.84 8.68 17.05
C GLY A 209 14.27 8.34 15.66
N GLY A 210 13.74 9.34 14.97
CA GLY A 210 13.18 9.17 13.64
C GLY A 210 12.45 10.41 13.16
N ASP A 211 12.30 10.53 11.85
CA ASP A 211 11.57 11.65 11.27
C ASP A 211 10.62 11.13 10.19
N PHE A 212 9.34 11.34 10.43
CA PHE A 212 8.21 11.11 9.53
C PHE A 212 7.44 12.41 9.32
N SER A 213 8.02 13.57 9.62
CA SER A 213 7.39 14.86 9.40
C SER A 213 6.93 15.01 7.95
N THR A 214 5.79 15.69 7.79
CA THR A 214 5.12 15.97 6.50
C THR A 214 4.82 14.74 5.62
N SER A 215 4.88 13.54 6.19
CA SER A 215 4.58 12.29 5.49
C SER A 215 3.07 12.09 5.29
N HIS A 216 2.68 11.54 4.15
CA HIS A 216 1.30 11.22 3.82
C HIS A 216 1.04 9.72 3.86
N PHE A 217 0.40 9.26 4.93
CA PHE A 217 -0.02 7.88 5.10
C PHE A 217 -1.48 7.73 4.64
N ARG A 218 -1.69 6.96 3.58
CA ARG A 218 -3.02 6.77 2.96
C ARG A 218 -3.52 5.32 3.01
N GLU A 219 -2.82 4.47 3.72
CA GLU A 219 -3.23 3.10 3.99
C GLU A 219 -2.91 2.78 5.45
N THR A 220 -2.89 1.50 5.83
CA THR A 220 -2.72 1.09 7.23
C THR A 220 -1.29 1.31 7.71
N VAL A 221 -1.16 1.88 8.90
CA VAL A 221 0.12 2.04 9.61
C VAL A 221 -0.04 1.51 11.02
N SER A 222 0.76 0.50 11.39
CA SER A 222 0.75 -0.07 12.75
C SER A 222 2.09 0.17 13.43
N PHE A 223 2.02 0.70 14.65
CA PHE A 223 3.08 0.82 15.64
C PHE A 223 2.73 0.00 16.89
N ASP A 224 1.91 -1.04 16.74
CA ASP A 224 1.40 -1.79 17.89
C ASP A 224 2.54 -2.44 18.67
N GLY A 225 2.57 -2.28 19.99
CA GLY A 225 3.66 -2.78 20.83
C GLY A 225 5.01 -2.11 20.57
N ALA A 226 5.08 -1.06 19.74
CA ALA A 226 6.33 -0.35 19.50
C ALA A 226 6.79 0.38 20.77
N THR A 227 8.09 0.50 20.96
CA THR A 227 8.69 1.18 22.10
C THR A 227 9.40 2.45 21.65
N PHE A 228 9.00 3.59 22.21
CA PHE A 228 9.65 4.88 22.06
C PHE A 228 10.48 5.11 23.33
N SER A 229 11.79 4.87 23.23
CA SER A 229 12.72 4.74 24.37
C SER A 229 13.80 5.82 24.44
N GLY A 230 13.73 6.83 23.58
CA GLY A 230 14.69 7.93 23.56
C GLY A 230 14.67 8.71 22.24
N GLY A 231 15.43 9.81 22.21
CA GLY A 231 15.51 10.69 21.04
C GLY A 231 14.18 11.37 20.70
N THR A 232 14.10 11.92 19.49
CA THR A 232 12.88 12.54 18.97
C THR A 232 12.35 11.73 17.80
N VAL A 233 11.09 11.31 17.86
CA VAL A 233 10.34 10.76 16.72
C VAL A 233 9.30 11.78 16.29
N SER A 234 9.50 12.42 15.14
CA SER A 234 8.60 13.46 14.64
C SER A 234 7.63 12.92 13.59
N PHE A 235 6.35 13.21 13.76
CA PHE A 235 5.27 13.11 12.79
C PHE A 235 4.66 14.50 12.54
N ASP A 236 5.43 15.56 12.77
CA ASP A 236 4.95 16.93 12.65
C ASP A 236 4.44 17.21 11.23
N GLY A 237 3.21 17.73 11.13
CA GLY A 237 2.57 17.98 9.85
C GLY A 237 2.24 16.73 9.02
N ALA A 238 2.41 15.52 9.54
CA ALA A 238 2.04 14.30 8.84
C ALA A 238 0.51 14.22 8.64
N THR A 239 0.08 13.58 7.56
CA THR A 239 -1.33 13.39 7.23
C THR A 239 -1.67 11.90 7.17
N PHE A 240 -2.72 11.49 7.88
CA PHE A 240 -3.26 10.14 7.94
C PHE A 240 -4.71 10.17 7.46
N SER A 241 -4.97 9.82 6.19
CA SER A 241 -6.23 10.20 5.53
C SER A 241 -7.21 9.09 5.18
N ASP A 242 -6.76 7.84 5.01
CA ASP A 242 -7.57 6.82 4.31
C ASP A 242 -7.51 5.43 4.98
N GLY A 243 -6.63 5.22 5.98
CA GLY A 243 -6.41 3.94 6.65
C GLY A 243 -6.58 3.97 8.18
N THR A 244 -6.22 2.84 8.81
CA THR A 244 -6.13 2.71 10.28
C THR A 244 -4.71 3.06 10.72
N VAL A 245 -4.59 3.87 11.77
CA VAL A 245 -3.32 4.15 12.44
C VAL A 245 -3.39 3.60 13.84
N THR A 246 -2.53 2.65 14.19
CA THR A 246 -2.57 2.01 15.50
C THR A 246 -1.23 2.13 16.22
N PHE A 247 -1.32 2.39 17.51
CA PHE A 247 -0.25 2.44 18.51
C PHE A 247 -0.66 1.58 19.71
N ASP A 248 -1.40 0.50 19.46
CA ASP A 248 -2.01 -0.29 20.52
C ASP A 248 -0.92 -1.01 21.31
N ARG A 249 -0.95 -0.92 22.64
CA ARG A 249 0.11 -1.41 23.52
C ARG A 249 1.48 -0.79 23.25
N ALA A 250 1.55 0.33 22.52
CA ALA A 250 2.79 1.06 22.34
C ALA A 250 3.23 1.69 23.66
N THR A 251 4.54 1.79 23.84
CA THR A 251 5.14 2.23 25.09
C THR A 251 5.96 3.49 24.85
N PHE A 252 5.63 4.56 25.56
CA PHE A 252 6.29 5.87 25.54
C PHE A 252 6.95 6.08 26.91
N ASN A 253 8.20 5.63 27.04
CA ASN A 253 8.92 5.63 28.30
C ASN A 253 9.88 6.81 28.41
N ASP A 254 10.54 7.18 27.31
CA ASP A 254 11.55 8.23 27.26
C ASP A 254 11.60 8.86 25.86
N GLY A 255 12.13 10.08 25.78
CA GLY A 255 12.24 10.83 24.54
C GLY A 255 11.00 11.67 24.21
N THR A 256 10.93 12.15 22.96
CA THR A 256 9.86 13.03 22.49
C THR A 256 9.21 12.45 21.24
N VAL A 257 7.90 12.26 21.27
CA VAL A 257 7.11 11.91 20.08
C VAL A 257 6.19 13.09 19.75
N THR A 258 6.32 13.66 18.56
CA THR A 258 5.54 14.84 18.17
C THR A 258 4.64 14.56 16.99
N PHE A 259 3.42 15.05 17.06
CA PHE A 259 2.38 15.06 16.03
C PHE A 259 1.88 16.50 15.83
N THR A 260 2.77 17.48 15.99
CA THR A 260 2.40 18.89 15.97
C THR A 260 1.86 19.23 14.59
N ARG A 261 0.65 19.78 14.52
CA ARG A 261 -0.06 20.07 13.26
C ARG A 261 -0.31 18.84 12.37
N ALA A 262 -0.19 17.63 12.89
CA ALA A 262 -0.57 16.42 12.16
C ALA A 262 -2.09 16.42 11.91
N THR A 263 -2.50 15.81 10.80
CA THR A 263 -3.92 15.65 10.43
C THR A 263 -4.28 14.18 10.41
N PHE A 264 -5.27 13.81 11.20
CA PHE A 264 -5.89 12.51 11.26
C PHE A 264 -7.32 12.65 10.71
N SER A 265 -7.51 12.30 9.45
CA SER A 265 -8.79 12.40 8.76
C SER A 265 -9.32 11.04 8.25
N GLY A 266 -8.61 9.94 8.60
CA GLY A 266 -8.94 8.56 8.23
C GLY A 266 -9.93 7.87 9.18
N GLY A 267 -10.00 6.54 9.14
CA GLY A 267 -11.00 5.76 9.88
C GLY A 267 -10.80 5.77 11.40
N THR A 268 -9.73 5.11 11.86
CA THR A 268 -9.46 4.90 13.28
C THR A 268 -8.01 5.24 13.61
N VAL A 269 -7.81 6.01 14.67
CA VAL A 269 -6.53 6.25 15.33
C VAL A 269 -6.62 5.63 16.71
N SER A 270 -5.80 4.63 16.99
CA SER A 270 -5.88 3.86 18.24
C SER A 270 -4.57 3.90 19.00
N PHE A 271 -4.65 4.13 20.30
CA PHE A 271 -3.61 4.06 21.32
C PHE A 271 -4.06 3.15 22.46
N PHE A 272 -4.91 2.17 22.16
CA PHE A 272 -5.55 1.30 23.13
C PHE A 272 -4.49 0.53 23.95
N ASP A 273 -4.66 0.49 25.27
CA ASP A 273 -3.72 -0.14 26.21
C ASP A 273 -2.27 0.40 26.08
N GLY A 274 -2.13 1.64 25.58
CA GLY A 274 -0.83 2.30 25.44
C GLY A 274 -0.28 2.78 26.79
N ALA A 275 1.03 2.67 26.97
CA ALA A 275 1.70 3.08 28.20
C ALA A 275 2.48 4.38 28.01
N PHE A 276 2.04 5.46 28.68
CA PHE A 276 2.69 6.77 28.73
C PHE A 276 3.33 6.93 30.11
N SER A 277 4.55 6.42 30.26
CA SER A 277 5.24 6.35 31.56
C SER A 277 6.35 7.38 31.73
N GLY A 278 6.77 8.05 30.64
CA GLY A 278 7.75 9.12 30.65
C GLY A 278 7.90 9.81 29.29
N GLY A 279 8.86 10.72 29.18
CA GLY A 279 9.06 11.52 27.97
C GLY A 279 7.93 12.53 27.68
N THR A 280 7.85 12.97 26.42
CA THR A 280 6.82 13.92 25.95
C THR A 280 6.13 13.37 24.71
N VAL A 281 4.79 13.34 24.71
CA VAL A 281 3.98 13.08 23.52
C VAL A 281 3.13 14.32 23.21
N ALA A 282 3.37 14.95 22.06
CA ALA A 282 2.78 16.25 21.74
C ALA A 282 1.92 16.21 20.48
N PHE A 283 0.61 16.40 20.63
CA PHE A 283 -0.39 16.57 19.57
C PHE A 283 -0.77 18.05 19.38
N GLY A 284 0.18 18.96 19.59
CA GLY A 284 -0.07 20.40 19.57
C GLY A 284 -0.68 20.85 18.23
N ARG A 285 -1.85 21.46 18.25
CA ARG A 285 -2.58 21.88 17.04
C ARG A 285 -2.84 20.76 16.02
N ALA A 286 -2.81 19.51 16.45
CA ALA A 286 -3.21 18.39 15.61
C ALA A 286 -4.72 18.47 15.30
N MET A 287 -5.11 17.98 14.13
CA MET A 287 -6.50 17.91 13.70
C MET A 287 -6.95 16.45 13.65
N PHE A 288 -8.01 16.12 14.36
CA PHE A 288 -8.68 14.83 14.33
C PHE A 288 -10.09 15.05 13.78
N SER A 289 -10.37 14.61 12.56
CA SER A 289 -11.63 14.89 11.86
C SER A 289 -12.27 13.63 11.30
N GLY A 290 -13.49 13.32 11.75
CA GLY A 290 -14.27 12.18 11.25
C GLY A 290 -13.73 10.79 11.63
N SER A 291 -12.70 10.74 12.48
CA SER A 291 -12.06 9.51 12.95
C SER A 291 -12.52 9.11 14.35
N THR A 292 -12.49 7.82 14.66
CA THR A 292 -12.45 7.37 16.05
C THR A 292 -11.03 7.53 16.57
N VAL A 293 -10.86 8.22 17.70
CA VAL A 293 -9.59 8.36 18.41
C VAL A 293 -9.72 7.62 19.74
N ASP A 294 -9.00 6.54 19.89
CA ASP A 294 -9.14 5.61 21.00
C ASP A 294 -7.89 5.65 21.90
N PHE A 295 -8.06 6.05 23.15
CA PHE A 295 -7.07 5.95 24.23
C PHE A 295 -7.60 5.05 25.36
N GLY A 296 -8.51 4.14 25.04
CA GLY A 296 -9.11 3.20 25.99
C GLY A 296 -8.07 2.34 26.67
N ASP A 297 -8.24 2.11 27.97
CA ASP A 297 -7.33 1.39 28.87
C ASP A 297 -5.87 1.92 28.87
N ALA A 298 -5.60 3.10 28.28
CA ALA A 298 -4.27 3.67 28.25
C ALA A 298 -3.82 4.09 29.66
N ALA A 299 -2.55 3.83 29.97
CA ALA A 299 -1.95 4.16 31.25
C ALA A 299 -1.07 5.42 31.14
N PHE A 300 -1.48 6.50 31.79
CA PHE A 300 -0.72 7.74 31.94
C PHE A 300 -0.10 7.78 33.35
N SER A 301 1.13 7.28 33.47
CA SER A 301 1.84 7.14 34.75
C SER A 301 3.02 8.10 34.91
N GLY A 302 3.43 8.79 33.84
CA GLY A 302 4.50 9.79 33.87
C GLY A 302 4.62 10.58 32.56
N GLY A 303 5.58 11.52 32.52
CA GLY A 303 5.81 12.35 31.33
C GLY A 303 4.73 13.41 31.08
N MET A 304 4.74 13.97 29.87
CA MET A 304 3.77 14.98 29.42
C MET A 304 3.08 14.53 28.14
N VAL A 305 1.74 14.48 28.16
CA VAL A 305 0.91 14.32 26.96
C VAL A 305 0.17 15.62 26.70
N SER A 306 0.43 16.26 25.57
CA SER A 306 -0.07 17.60 25.26
C SER A 306 -0.94 17.61 24.01
N PHE A 307 -2.21 17.98 24.17
CA PHE A 307 -3.17 18.25 23.10
C PHE A 307 -3.42 19.75 22.94
N VAL A 308 -2.43 20.58 23.29
CA VAL A 308 -2.61 22.04 23.32
C VAL A 308 -3.01 22.58 21.94
N GLY A 309 -4.18 23.22 21.87
CA GLY A 309 -4.75 23.75 20.64
C GLY A 309 -5.18 22.70 19.61
N ALA A 310 -5.22 21.42 19.97
CA ALA A 310 -5.70 20.36 19.09
C ALA A 310 -7.19 20.53 18.78
N MET A 311 -7.63 20.08 17.62
CA MET A 311 -9.02 20.15 17.20
C MET A 311 -9.58 18.75 16.96
N PHE A 312 -10.68 18.43 17.61
CA PHE A 312 -11.41 17.18 17.47
C PHE A 312 -12.78 17.47 16.84
N SER A 313 -13.08 16.87 15.69
CA SER A 313 -14.32 17.10 14.97
C SER A 313 -15.02 15.83 14.48
N GLY A 314 -16.31 15.70 14.76
CA GLY A 314 -17.21 14.77 14.05
C GLY A 314 -16.97 13.27 14.24
N GLY A 315 -16.26 12.85 15.29
CA GLY A 315 -15.97 11.44 15.60
C GLY A 315 -16.06 11.13 17.10
N MET A 316 -15.69 9.91 17.49
CA MET A 316 -15.62 9.51 18.90
C MET A 316 -14.19 9.65 19.40
N VAL A 317 -14.00 10.33 20.53
CA VAL A 317 -12.73 10.34 21.27
C VAL A 317 -12.97 9.64 22.60
N THR A 318 -12.33 8.51 22.84
CA THR A 318 -12.53 7.75 24.08
C THR A 318 -11.24 7.64 24.87
N PHE A 319 -11.37 7.80 26.19
CA PHE A 319 -10.39 7.50 27.22
C PHE A 319 -11.00 6.48 28.20
N ASP A 320 -11.91 5.64 27.73
CA ASP A 320 -12.65 4.73 28.61
C ASP A 320 -11.69 3.74 29.28
N GLY A 321 -11.82 3.55 30.59
CA GLY A 321 -10.92 2.72 31.37
C GLY A 321 -9.49 3.27 31.54
N ALA A 322 -9.15 4.41 30.92
CA ALA A 322 -7.81 4.97 31.00
C ALA A 322 -7.42 5.32 32.44
N MET A 323 -6.15 5.08 32.78
CA MET A 323 -5.61 5.28 34.13
C MET A 323 -4.63 6.45 34.15
N PHE A 324 -5.01 7.54 34.81
CA PHE A 324 -4.17 8.69 35.09
C PHE A 324 -3.61 8.54 36.51
N SER A 325 -2.39 8.03 36.62
CA SER A 325 -1.69 7.77 37.89
C SER A 325 -0.46 8.66 38.10
N GLY A 326 0.00 9.37 37.07
CA GLY A 326 1.12 10.31 37.13
C GLY A 326 1.24 11.16 35.85
N GLY A 327 2.26 12.03 35.80
CA GLY A 327 2.48 12.89 34.64
C GLY A 327 1.44 14.01 34.46
N THR A 328 1.42 14.62 33.27
CA THR A 328 0.48 15.70 32.92
C THR A 328 -0.16 15.45 31.57
N VAL A 329 -1.49 15.51 31.51
CA VAL A 329 -2.27 15.50 30.27
C VAL A 329 -2.96 16.84 30.10
N SER A 330 -2.63 17.59 29.04
CA SER A 330 -3.15 18.95 28.84
C SER A 330 -3.93 19.09 27.54
N PHE A 331 -5.19 19.51 27.63
CA PHE A 331 -6.06 19.91 26.53
C PHE A 331 -6.16 21.44 26.42
N GLY A 332 -5.13 22.17 26.83
CA GLY A 332 -5.14 23.62 26.88
C GLY A 332 -5.49 24.25 25.53
N GLY A 333 -6.58 25.02 25.45
CA GLY A 333 -7.04 25.64 24.20
C GLY A 333 -7.53 24.67 23.13
N ALA A 334 -7.74 23.39 23.46
CA ALA A 334 -8.27 22.41 22.51
C ALA A 334 -9.73 22.71 22.15
N THR A 335 -10.15 22.33 20.95
CA THR A 335 -11.51 22.50 20.46
C THR A 335 -12.13 21.14 20.19
N PHE A 336 -13.30 20.90 20.77
CA PHE A 336 -14.12 19.72 20.52
C PHE A 336 -15.42 20.18 19.85
N SER A 337 -15.67 19.68 18.64
CA SER A 337 -16.82 20.09 17.84
C SER A 337 -17.55 18.90 17.23
N GLY A 338 -18.79 18.64 17.65
CA GLY A 338 -19.51 17.44 17.25
C GLY A 338 -18.95 16.16 17.87
N GLY A 339 -19.65 15.03 17.67
CA GLY A 339 -19.21 13.72 18.14
C GLY A 339 -19.37 13.49 19.65
N THR A 340 -18.63 12.52 20.18
CA THR A 340 -18.65 12.11 21.59
C THR A 340 -17.25 12.09 22.15
N VAL A 341 -17.07 12.62 23.36
CA VAL A 341 -15.87 12.45 24.17
C VAL A 341 -16.24 11.68 25.42
N SER A 342 -15.59 10.54 25.64
CA SER A 342 -15.90 9.63 26.75
C SER A 342 -14.68 9.37 27.63
N PHE A 343 -14.91 9.33 28.93
CA PHE A 343 -13.99 8.97 30.01
C PHE A 343 -14.65 7.92 30.91
N ASP A 344 -15.53 7.08 30.37
CA ASP A 344 -16.25 6.10 31.17
C ASP A 344 -15.29 5.10 31.80
N GLY A 345 -15.47 4.82 33.10
CA GLY A 345 -14.53 3.98 33.85
C GLY A 345 -13.09 4.51 33.99
N ALA A 346 -12.77 5.71 33.47
CA ALA A 346 -11.44 6.29 33.62
C ALA A 346 -11.14 6.63 35.09
N THR A 347 -9.88 6.47 35.50
CA THR A 347 -9.46 6.68 36.89
C THR A 347 -8.38 7.75 36.98
N LEU A 348 -8.54 8.67 37.92
CA LEU A 348 -7.52 9.67 38.26
C LEU A 348 -7.04 9.42 39.70
N SER A 349 -5.90 8.74 39.83
CA SER A 349 -5.28 8.40 41.12
C SER A 349 -3.97 9.16 41.37
N GLY A 350 -3.42 9.80 40.35
CA GLY A 350 -2.26 10.69 40.41
C GLY A 350 -2.01 11.41 39.07
N GLY A 351 -1.14 12.43 39.06
CA GLY A 351 -0.93 13.27 37.88
C GLY A 351 -1.94 14.42 37.74
N THR A 352 -2.01 15.04 36.57
CA THR A 352 -2.90 16.19 36.32
C THR A 352 -3.50 16.14 34.92
N VAL A 353 -4.83 16.31 34.83
CA VAL A 353 -5.56 16.49 33.57
C VAL A 353 -6.17 17.89 33.54
N THR A 354 -5.86 18.68 32.51
CA THR A 354 -6.32 20.09 32.41
C THR A 354 -7.05 20.38 31.11
N PHE A 355 -8.12 21.17 31.17
CA PHE A 355 -8.90 21.65 30.02
C PHE A 355 -8.89 23.17 29.90
N THR A 356 -7.82 23.84 30.33
CA THR A 356 -7.76 25.31 30.39
C THR A 356 -8.03 25.94 29.03
N ARG A 357 -9.08 26.76 28.93
CA ARG A 357 -9.54 27.40 27.68
C ARG A 357 -9.95 26.41 26.57
N ALA A 358 -10.23 25.16 26.91
CA ALA A 358 -10.84 24.24 25.97
C ALA A 358 -12.24 24.74 25.59
N THR A 359 -12.68 24.41 24.38
CA THR A 359 -14.01 24.78 23.88
C THR A 359 -14.76 23.53 23.43
N PHE A 360 -16.05 23.46 23.77
CA PHE A 360 -16.91 22.33 23.47
C PHE A 360 -18.15 22.84 22.76
N SER A 361 -18.43 22.32 21.56
CA SER A 361 -19.56 22.78 20.73
C SER A 361 -20.24 21.60 20.05
N GLY A 362 -21.47 21.30 20.45
CA GLY A 362 -22.22 20.16 19.87
C GLY A 362 -21.61 18.79 20.14
N THR A 363 -20.70 18.68 21.10
CA THR A 363 -20.06 17.42 21.53
C THR A 363 -20.78 16.88 22.76
N ALA A 364 -21.09 15.58 22.77
CA ALA A 364 -21.55 14.89 23.96
C ALA A 364 -20.34 14.53 24.84
N PHE A 365 -20.37 14.91 26.12
CA PHE A 365 -19.32 14.60 27.09
C PHE A 365 -19.80 13.61 28.13
N GLU A 366 -19.11 12.47 28.23
CA GLU A 366 -19.34 11.43 29.20
C GLU A 366 -18.14 11.36 30.14
N TRP A 367 -18.23 12.01 31.31
CA TRP A 367 -17.11 12.09 32.26
C TRP A 367 -16.88 10.78 33.05
N GLY A 368 -17.81 9.83 32.97
CA GLY A 368 -17.79 8.64 33.80
C GLY A 368 -17.75 9.00 35.30
N PRO A 369 -16.92 8.30 36.12
CA PRO A 369 -16.79 8.58 37.56
C PRO A 369 -15.91 9.80 37.87
N LEU A 370 -15.30 10.46 36.88
CA LEU A 370 -14.44 11.62 37.10
C LEU A 370 -15.27 12.87 37.41
N ALA A 371 -14.79 13.67 38.37
CA ALA A 371 -15.33 15.01 38.57
C ALA A 371 -15.01 15.87 37.33
N VAL A 372 -15.97 16.71 36.92
CA VAL A 372 -15.77 17.67 35.83
C VAL A 372 -14.53 18.54 36.16
N PRO A 373 -13.45 18.46 35.35
CA PRO A 373 -12.22 19.20 35.62
C PRO A 373 -12.45 20.71 35.57
N ALA A 374 -11.69 21.46 36.36
CA ALA A 374 -11.78 22.92 36.37
C ALA A 374 -11.49 23.51 34.99
N GLY A 375 -12.44 24.30 34.46
CA GLY A 375 -12.34 24.94 33.15
C GLY A 375 -12.84 24.11 31.96
N ALA A 376 -13.43 22.94 32.21
CA ALA A 376 -14.22 22.19 31.24
C ALA A 376 -15.65 22.76 31.07
#